data_AF-A0A7Y3GMF0-F1
#
_entry.id   AF-A0A7Y3GMF0-F1
#
_cell.length_a   1.000
_cell.length_b   1.000
_cell.length_c   1.000
_cell.angle_alpha   90.00
_cell.angle_beta   90.00
_cell.angle_gamma   90.00
#
_symmetry.space_group_name_H-M   'P 1'
#
loop_
_entity.id
_entity.type
_entity.pdbx_description
1 polymer ?
#
loop_
_entity_poly.entity_id
_entity_poly.type
_entity_poly.pdbx_seq_one_letter_code
_entity_poly.pdbx_strand_id
1 'polypeptide(L)'
;MFGALPYKTKQFFLLVIKISIVSGAGYFIYNRIANNEQIDFRVFWRFLTENEVFLIKNICFLFIFTIFNWFFEILKWQKLVSFVQSISFYDSLKQCLAALTASLLTPNRIGDYAAKVAYYSSQLRKRVLVLNLISHMAQMTATIVIGLIGLYFFSDQYGLD
;
A
#
# COMPACT_ATOMS: atom_id res chain seq x y z
N MET A 1 4.83 -5.26 -42.56
CA MET A 1 4.66 -3.86 -42.11
C MET A 1 3.45 -3.84 -41.18
N PHE A 2 3.62 -4.16 -39.90
CA PHE A 2 2.51 -4.20 -38.94
C PHE A 2 2.01 -2.77 -38.72
N GLY A 3 0.84 -2.45 -39.28
CA GLY A 3 0.21 -1.14 -39.15
C GLY A 3 0.13 -0.73 -37.69
N ALA A 4 0.61 0.47 -37.39
CA ALA A 4 0.55 1.03 -36.04
C ALA A 4 -0.91 1.05 -35.58
N LEU A 5 -1.26 0.15 -34.65
CA LEU A 5 -2.59 0.10 -34.05
C LEU A 5 -2.97 1.49 -33.51
N PRO A 6 -4.19 1.99 -33.78
CA PRO A 6 -4.63 3.28 -33.28
C PRO A 6 -4.49 3.35 -31.75
N TYR A 7 -4.02 4.49 -31.23
CA TYR A 7 -3.78 4.72 -29.79
C TYR A 7 -4.98 4.31 -28.91
N LYS A 8 -6.22 4.53 -29.39
CA LYS A 8 -7.45 4.14 -28.70
C LYS A 8 -7.62 2.62 -28.57
N THR A 9 -7.23 1.84 -29.57
CA THR A 9 -7.34 0.36 -29.54
C THR A 9 -6.41 -0.25 -28.49
N LYS A 10 -5.19 0.30 -28.33
CA LYS A 10 -4.28 -0.11 -27.23
C LYS A 10 -4.87 0.17 -25.85
N GLN A 11 -5.54 1.31 -25.67
CA GLN A 11 -6.15 1.69 -24.40
C GLN A 11 -7.32 0.76 -24.01
N PHE A 12 -8.20 0.44 -24.96
CA PHE A 12 -9.29 -0.52 -24.71
C PHE A 12 -8.78 -1.94 -24.48
N PHE A 13 -7.77 -2.39 -25.23
CA PHE A 13 -7.16 -3.70 -25.03
C PHE A 13 -6.54 -3.85 -23.62
N LEU A 14 -5.81 -2.83 -23.16
CA LEU A 14 -5.25 -2.80 -21.80
C LEU A 14 -6.33 -2.79 -20.71
N LEU A 15 -7.46 -2.12 -20.96
CA LEU A 15 -8.60 -2.12 -20.05
C LEU A 15 -9.23 -3.51 -19.95
N VAL A 16 -9.44 -4.18 -21.09
CA VAL A 16 -9.97 -5.55 -21.13
C VAL A 16 -9.05 -6.51 -20.37
N ILE A 17 -7.73 -6.44 -20.58
CA ILE A 17 -6.77 -7.26 -19.82
C ILE A 17 -6.90 -7.00 -18.32
N LYS A 18 -6.95 -5.73 -17.87
CA LYS A 18 -7.11 -5.41 -16.45
C LYS A 18 -8.40 -6.00 -15.86
N ILE A 19 -9.51 -5.88 -16.58
CA ILE A 19 -10.80 -6.44 -16.14
C ILE A 19 -10.74 -7.96 -16.10
N SER A 20 -10.19 -8.62 -17.13
CA SER A 20 -10.03 -10.08 -17.15
C SER A 20 -9.16 -10.60 -16.02
N ILE A 21 -8.08 -9.90 -15.65
CA ILE A 21 -7.25 -10.27 -14.49
C ILE A 21 -8.06 -10.16 -13.19
N VAL A 22 -8.79 -9.06 -12.98
CA VAL A 22 -9.61 -8.88 -11.76
C VAL A 22 -10.73 -9.92 -11.68
N SER A 23 -11.45 -10.16 -12.78
CA SER A 23 -12.51 -11.17 -12.85
C SER A 23 -11.95 -12.59 -12.69
N GLY A 24 -10.80 -12.88 -13.29
CA GLY A 24 -10.12 -14.18 -13.14
C GLY A 24 -9.63 -14.42 -11.71
N ALA A 25 -9.05 -13.40 -11.07
CA ALA A 25 -8.66 -13.46 -9.66
C ALA A 25 -9.88 -13.63 -8.75
N GLY A 26 -10.95 -12.87 -9.00
CA GLY A 26 -12.21 -12.99 -8.26
C GLY A 26 -12.84 -14.38 -8.42
N TYR A 27 -12.87 -14.92 -9.64
CA TYR A 27 -13.33 -16.28 -9.91
C TYR A 27 -12.44 -17.32 -9.22
N PHE A 28 -11.11 -17.17 -9.28
CA PHE A 28 -10.20 -18.09 -8.61
C PHE A 28 -10.39 -18.08 -7.09
N ILE A 29 -10.51 -16.89 -6.49
CA ILE A 29 -10.80 -16.74 -5.05
C ILE A 29 -12.16 -17.38 -4.72
N TYR A 30 -13.21 -17.09 -5.51
CA TYR A 30 -14.53 -17.67 -5.32
C TYR A 30 -14.49 -19.21 -5.43
N ASN A 31 -13.85 -19.74 -6.47
CA ASN A 31 -13.68 -21.17 -6.68
C ASN A 31 -12.90 -21.81 -5.52
N ARG A 32 -11.86 -21.13 -5.02
CA ARG A 32 -11.06 -21.59 -3.87
C ARG A 32 -11.86 -21.57 -2.56
N ILE A 33 -12.85 -20.70 -2.41
CA ILE A 33 -13.70 -20.61 -1.21
C ILE A 33 -14.91 -21.55 -1.31
N ALA A 34 -15.61 -21.55 -2.44
CA ALA A 34 -16.87 -22.27 -2.64
C ALA A 34 -16.70 -23.78 -2.89
N ASN A 35 -15.59 -24.19 -3.52
CA ASN A 35 -15.32 -25.60 -3.85
C ASN A 35 -14.26 -26.25 -2.94
N ASN A 36 -13.82 -25.57 -1.87
CA ASN A 36 -13.05 -26.21 -0.81
C ASN A 36 -13.95 -26.60 0.35
N GLU A 37 -14.18 -27.89 0.53
CA GLU A 37 -14.86 -28.44 1.71
C GLU A 37 -14.10 -28.16 3.02
N GLN A 38 -12.82 -27.78 2.94
CA GLN A 38 -11.99 -27.42 4.10
C GLN A 38 -12.24 -26.00 4.62
N ILE A 39 -12.84 -25.11 3.82
CA ILE A 39 -13.06 -23.71 4.20
C ILE A 39 -14.51 -23.56 4.68
N ASP A 40 -14.75 -23.96 5.93
CA ASP A 40 -16.03 -23.72 6.60
C ASP A 40 -15.99 -22.36 7.31
N PHE A 41 -16.85 -21.43 6.87
CA PHE A 41 -17.03 -20.13 7.50
C PHE A 41 -17.36 -20.21 8.99
N ARG A 42 -18.03 -21.27 9.44
CA ARG A 42 -18.32 -21.49 10.87
C ARG A 42 -17.06 -21.83 11.65
N VAL A 43 -16.16 -22.65 11.08
CA VAL A 43 -14.87 -22.98 11.68
C VAL A 43 -13.99 -21.72 11.75
N PHE A 44 -13.98 -20.90 10.69
CA PHE A 44 -13.29 -19.61 10.69
C PHE A 44 -13.84 -18.66 11.76
N TRP A 45 -15.15 -18.52 11.87
CA TRP A 45 -15.77 -17.66 12.88
C TRP A 45 -15.50 -18.13 14.31
N ARG A 46 -15.56 -19.45 14.53
CA ARG A 46 -15.20 -20.07 15.81
C ARG A 46 -13.73 -19.80 16.14
N PHE A 47 -12.82 -19.99 15.20
CA PHE A 47 -11.39 -19.70 15.37
C PHE A 47 -11.14 -18.23 15.77
N LEU A 48 -11.80 -17.27 15.11
CA LEU A 48 -11.67 -15.85 15.46
C LEU A 48 -12.18 -15.53 16.87
N THR A 49 -13.23 -16.21 17.30
CA THR A 49 -13.84 -16.02 18.62
C THR A 49 -13.00 -16.69 19.71
N GLU A 50 -12.52 -17.91 19.48
CA GLU A 50 -11.66 -18.66 20.41
C GLU A 50 -10.30 -18.00 20.61
N ASN A 51 -9.74 -17.37 19.57
CA ASN A 51 -8.49 -16.59 19.67
C ASN A 51 -8.71 -15.16 20.16
N GLU A 52 -9.92 -14.81 20.60
CA GLU A 52 -10.27 -13.50 21.16
C GLU A 52 -9.85 -12.32 20.27
N VAL A 53 -9.88 -12.50 18.95
CA VAL A 53 -9.33 -11.51 17.99
C VAL A 53 -10.05 -10.16 18.12
N PHE A 54 -11.35 -10.19 18.39
CA PHE A 54 -12.20 -9.00 18.55
C PHE A 54 -12.20 -8.42 19.97
N LEU A 55 -11.35 -8.92 20.87
CA LEU A 55 -11.23 -8.38 22.21
C LEU A 55 -10.73 -6.93 22.15
N ILE A 56 -11.32 -6.08 22.98
CA ILE A 56 -11.04 -4.62 23.01
C ILE A 56 -9.54 -4.33 23.10
N LYS A 57 -8.79 -5.12 23.87
CA LYS A 57 -7.32 -5.03 23.98
C LYS A 57 -6.61 -5.15 22.64
N ASN A 58 -6.99 -6.14 21.82
CA ASN A 58 -6.38 -6.38 20.51
C ASN A 58 -6.71 -5.24 19.54
N ILE A 59 -7.97 -4.78 19.55
CA ILE A 59 -8.41 -3.63 18.74
C ILE A 59 -7.66 -2.36 19.16
N CYS A 60 -7.57 -2.06 20.46
CA CYS A 60 -6.81 -0.92 20.97
C CYS A 60 -5.33 -0.99 20.56
N PHE A 61 -4.72 -2.17 20.64
CA PHE A 61 -3.33 -2.37 20.26
C PHE A 61 -3.10 -2.13 18.76
N LEU A 62 -3.97 -2.66 17.89
CA LEU A 62 -3.91 -2.41 16.45
C LEU A 62 -4.15 -0.92 16.10
N PHE A 63 -5.05 -0.26 16.84
CA PHE A 63 -5.32 1.15 16.65
C PHE A 63 -4.10 2.00 17.02
N ILE A 64 -3.44 1.69 18.13
CA ILE A 64 -2.18 2.32 18.54
C ILE A 64 -1.11 2.14 17.46
N PHE A 65 -0.92 0.91 16.94
CA PHE A 65 0.04 0.68 15.86
C PHE A 65 -0.29 1.46 14.58
N THR A 66 -1.57 1.62 14.25
CA THR A 66 -2.00 2.42 13.10
C THR A 66 -1.64 3.89 13.30
N ILE A 67 -1.86 4.44 14.50
CA ILE A 67 -1.47 5.82 14.84
C ILE A 67 0.05 5.99 14.74
N PHE A 68 0.83 5.06 15.30
CA PHE A 68 2.29 5.10 15.20
C PHE A 68 2.76 5.05 13.76
N ASN A 69 2.13 4.22 12.92
CA ASN A 69 2.45 4.13 11.50
C ASN A 69 2.26 5.48 10.80
N TRP A 70 1.08 6.11 10.97
CA TRP A 70 0.83 7.44 10.40
C TRP A 70 1.77 8.49 10.96
N PHE A 71 2.06 8.45 12.27
CA PHE A 71 2.99 9.37 12.90
C PHE A 71 4.40 9.30 12.28
N PHE A 72 4.94 8.09 12.08
CA PHE A 72 6.23 7.93 11.43
C PHE A 72 6.22 8.36 9.97
N GLU A 73 5.13 8.12 9.25
CA GLU A 73 4.98 8.58 7.87
C GLU A 73 4.98 10.12 7.78
N ILE A 74 4.29 10.79 8.70
CA ILE A 74 4.24 12.26 8.81
C ILE A 74 5.64 12.83 9.12
N LEU A 75 6.37 12.23 10.06
CA LEU A 75 7.73 12.66 10.39
C LEU A 75 8.71 12.45 9.24
N LYS A 76 8.64 11.28 8.58
CA LYS A 76 9.44 10.96 7.39
C LYS A 76 9.19 12.00 6.30
N TRP A 77 7.92 12.32 6.03
CA TRP A 77 7.55 13.29 5.01
C TRP A 77 8.03 14.71 5.36
N GLN A 78 7.81 15.15 6.60
CA GLN A 78 8.29 16.46 7.07
C GLN A 78 9.80 16.61 6.89
N LYS A 79 10.56 15.58 7.30
CA LYS A 79 12.03 15.58 7.18
C LYS A 79 12.47 15.62 5.72
N LEU A 80 11.88 14.81 4.86
CA LEU A 80 12.23 14.82 3.44
C LEU A 80 11.91 16.17 2.78
N VAL A 81 10.71 16.70 3.00
CA VAL A 81 10.29 17.90 2.26
C VAL A 81 10.98 19.16 2.75
N SER A 82 11.55 19.16 3.96
CA SER A 82 12.38 20.25 4.47
C SER A 82 13.58 20.61 3.57
N PHE A 83 14.08 19.66 2.74
CA PHE A 83 15.12 19.93 1.73
C PHE A 83 14.63 20.78 0.54
N VAL A 84 13.31 20.88 0.37
CA VAL A 84 12.66 21.66 -0.69
C VAL A 84 12.03 22.91 -0.11
N GLN A 85 11.24 22.76 0.95
CA GLN A 85 10.56 23.82 1.66
C GLN A 85 10.33 23.37 3.11
N SER A 86 10.72 24.21 4.07
CA SER A 86 10.41 23.95 5.49
C SER A 86 8.90 24.03 5.70
N ILE A 87 8.32 22.98 6.29
CA ILE A 87 6.90 22.92 6.65
C ILE A 87 6.73 22.55 8.11
N SER A 88 5.62 22.99 8.71
CA SER A 88 5.27 22.60 10.07
C SER A 88 4.83 21.13 10.13
N PHE A 89 4.84 20.55 11.34
CA PHE A 89 4.30 19.21 11.56
C PHE A 89 2.80 19.12 11.21
N TYR A 90 2.06 20.20 11.42
CA TYR A 90 0.63 20.23 11.11
C TYR A 90 0.38 20.23 9.59
N ASP A 91 1.24 20.91 8.82
CA ASP A 91 1.17 20.89 7.37
C ASP A 91 1.55 19.51 6.82
N SER A 92 2.59 18.87 7.36
CA SER A 92 2.96 17.50 6.95
C SER A 92 1.85 16.49 7.29
N LEU A 93 1.20 16.65 8.45
CA LEU A 93 0.03 15.86 8.83
C LEU A 93 -1.11 16.00 7.84
N LYS A 94 -1.49 17.24 7.50
CA LYS A 94 -2.55 17.51 6.50
C LYS A 94 -2.23 16.88 5.15
N GLN A 95 -1.00 17.07 4.68
CA GLN A 95 -0.56 16.53 3.39
C GLN A 95 -0.57 15.00 3.39
N CYS A 96 -0.09 14.34 4.45
CA CYS A 96 -0.09 12.88 4.54
C CYS A 96 -1.50 12.31 4.61
N LEU A 97 -2.39 12.86 5.45
CA LEU A 97 -3.76 12.37 5.55
C LEU A 97 -4.57 12.58 4.26
N ALA A 98 -4.40 13.73 3.61
CA ALA A 98 -5.01 13.99 2.30
C ALA A 98 -4.49 13.00 1.24
N ALA A 99 -3.19 12.71 1.26
CA ALA A 99 -2.55 11.75 0.36
C ALA A 99 -3.01 10.31 0.60
N LEU A 100 -3.08 9.88 1.86
CA LEU A 100 -3.64 8.59 2.26
C LEU A 100 -5.09 8.45 1.75
N THR A 101 -5.92 9.46 1.98
CA THR A 101 -7.32 9.47 1.54
C THR A 101 -7.43 9.39 0.02
N ALA A 102 -6.67 10.21 -0.70
CA ALA A 102 -6.66 10.19 -2.17
C ALA A 102 -6.12 8.87 -2.72
N SER A 103 -5.13 8.27 -2.07
CA SER A 103 -4.52 7.00 -2.48
C SER A 103 -5.46 5.81 -2.35
N LEU A 104 -6.42 5.85 -1.42
CA LEU A 104 -7.46 4.83 -1.26
C LEU A 104 -8.49 4.89 -2.39
N LEU A 105 -8.85 6.10 -2.82
CA LEU A 105 -9.84 6.32 -3.87
C LEU A 105 -9.28 6.15 -5.28
N THR A 106 -7.96 6.15 -5.44
CA THR A 106 -7.31 6.11 -6.76
C THR A 106 -6.57 4.79 -6.99
N PRO A 107 -6.62 4.25 -8.22
CA PRO A 107 -5.92 3.01 -8.53
C PRO A 107 -4.40 3.20 -8.39
N ASN A 108 -3.71 2.13 -7.96
CA ASN A 108 -2.25 2.10 -7.78
C ASN A 108 -1.69 3.21 -6.87
N ARG A 109 -2.47 3.69 -5.89
CA ARG A 109 -2.10 4.75 -4.94
C ARG A 109 -1.58 6.03 -5.61
N ILE A 110 -1.98 6.30 -6.86
CA ILE A 110 -1.52 7.48 -7.62
C ILE A 110 -1.93 8.79 -6.91
N GLY A 111 -3.04 8.76 -6.19
CA GLY A 111 -3.55 9.88 -5.41
C GLY A 111 -2.60 10.35 -4.31
N ASP A 112 -1.72 9.49 -3.78
CA ASP A 112 -0.72 9.91 -2.79
C ASP A 112 0.21 10.98 -3.38
N TYR A 113 0.73 10.71 -4.58
CA TYR A 113 1.60 11.61 -5.33
C TYR A 113 0.86 12.89 -5.73
N ALA A 114 -0.35 12.77 -6.25
CA ALA A 114 -1.13 13.91 -6.72
C ALA A 114 -1.51 14.86 -5.56
N ALA A 115 -1.95 14.31 -4.44
CA ALA A 115 -2.36 15.08 -3.27
C ALA A 115 -1.18 15.86 -2.68
N LYS A 116 -0.03 15.23 -2.44
CA LYS A 116 1.15 15.93 -1.90
C LYS A 116 1.62 17.04 -2.83
N VAL A 117 1.63 16.81 -4.14
CA VAL A 117 2.04 17.79 -5.15
C VAL A 117 1.09 18.99 -5.23
N ALA A 118 -0.20 18.80 -4.95
CA ALA A 118 -1.21 19.86 -5.00
C ALA A 118 -0.95 21.01 -4.02
N TYR A 119 -0.26 20.76 -2.91
CA TYR A 119 0.07 21.76 -1.89
C TYR A 119 1.26 22.66 -2.26
N TYR A 120 1.95 22.41 -3.38
CA TYR A 120 3.17 23.13 -3.76
C TYR A 120 3.02 23.90 -5.09
N SER A 121 3.78 24.99 -5.20
CA SER A 121 3.86 25.81 -6.41
C SER A 121 4.43 25.01 -7.59
N SER A 122 4.04 25.36 -8.82
CA SER A 122 4.40 24.63 -10.04
C SER A 122 5.90 24.38 -10.23
N GLN A 123 6.74 25.29 -9.72
CA GLN A 123 8.20 25.17 -9.76
C GLN A 123 8.71 24.02 -8.87
N LEU A 124 8.06 23.77 -7.73
CA LEU A 124 8.47 22.75 -6.75
C LEU A 124 7.80 21.39 -6.98
N ARG A 125 6.68 21.34 -7.70
CA ARG A 125 5.87 20.12 -7.94
C ARG A 125 6.70 18.92 -8.40
N LYS A 126 7.58 19.11 -9.39
CA LYS A 126 8.43 18.02 -9.92
C LYS A 126 9.38 17.47 -8.84
N ARG A 127 9.98 18.36 -8.04
CA ARG A 127 10.91 17.99 -6.98
C ARG A 127 10.20 17.24 -5.85
N VAL A 128 9.01 17.70 -5.45
CA VAL A 128 8.15 17.04 -4.45
C VAL A 128 7.70 15.66 -4.92
N LEU A 129 7.34 15.51 -6.20
CA LEU A 129 6.96 14.22 -6.78
C LEU A 129 8.11 13.21 -6.71
N VAL A 130 9.32 13.60 -7.12
CA VAL A 130 10.51 12.75 -7.07
C VAL A 130 10.86 12.40 -5.62
N LEU A 131 10.76 13.37 -4.72
CA LEU A 131 11.01 13.15 -3.30
C LEU A 131 10.05 12.15 -2.67
N ASN A 132 8.76 12.18 -3.07
CA ASN A 132 7.78 11.19 -2.62
C ASN A 132 8.09 9.79 -3.17
N LEU A 133 8.55 9.69 -4.42
CA LEU A 133 9.02 8.42 -5.00
C LEU A 133 10.21 7.86 -4.20
N ILE A 134 11.20 8.70 -3.91
CA ILE A 134 12.37 8.32 -3.10
C ILE A 134 11.93 7.85 -1.70
N SER A 135 10.94 8.52 -1.09
CA SER A 135 10.35 8.12 0.19
C SER A 135 9.81 6.69 0.16
N HIS A 136 9.04 6.35 -0.87
CA HIS A 136 8.47 5.00 -1.02
C HIS A 136 9.54 3.96 -1.36
N MET A 137 10.52 4.30 -2.19
CA MET A 137 11.64 3.41 -2.51
C MET A 137 12.48 3.12 -1.26
N ALA A 138 12.83 4.13 -0.47
CA ALA A 138 13.58 3.95 0.77
C ALA A 138 12.84 3.04 1.76
N GLN A 139 11.52 3.21 1.90
CA GLN A 139 10.71 2.33 2.73
C GLN A 139 10.71 0.89 2.23
N MET A 140 10.52 0.67 0.92
CA MET A 140 10.54 -0.67 0.33
C MET A 140 11.90 -1.34 0.48
N THR A 141 12.99 -0.61 0.26
CA THR A 141 14.36 -1.12 0.46
C THR A 141 14.56 -1.54 1.90
N ALA A 142 14.13 -0.73 2.87
CA ALA A 142 14.21 -1.09 4.29
C ALA A 142 13.41 -2.37 4.59
N THR A 143 12.19 -2.50 4.04
CA THR A 143 11.37 -3.71 4.19
C THR A 143 12.05 -4.95 3.62
N ILE A 144 12.65 -4.84 2.42
CA ILE A 144 13.35 -5.96 1.78
C ILE A 144 14.57 -6.36 2.60
N VAL A 145 15.41 -5.40 3.00
CA VAL A 145 16.63 -5.69 3.77
C VAL A 145 16.31 -6.36 5.10
N ILE A 146 15.36 -5.80 5.86
CA ILE A 146 14.92 -6.39 7.14
C ILE A 146 14.26 -7.75 6.91
N GLY A 147 13.48 -7.90 5.85
CA GLY A 147 12.85 -9.16 5.47
C GLY A 147 13.86 -10.24 5.12
N LEU A 148 14.92 -9.91 4.39
CA LEU A 148 16.02 -10.84 4.07
C LEU A 148 16.77 -11.28 5.32
N ILE A 149 17.01 -10.37 6.27
CA ILE A 149 17.62 -10.72 7.57
C ILE A 149 16.69 -11.67 8.34
N GLY A 150 15.39 -11.39 8.40
CA GLY A 150 14.41 -12.26 9.04
C GLY A 150 14.33 -13.64 8.39
N LEU A 151 14.37 -13.70 7.06
CA LEU A 151 14.40 -14.95 6.31
C LEU A 151 15.67 -15.75 6.57
N TYR A 152 16.82 -15.09 6.69
CA TYR A 152 18.07 -15.74 7.05
C TYR A 152 17.97 -16.44 8.42
N PHE A 153 17.50 -15.72 9.45
CA PHE A 153 17.29 -16.32 10.78
C PHE A 153 16.25 -17.43 10.78
N PHE A 154 15.17 -17.26 10.01
CA PHE A 154 14.15 -18.29 9.88
C PHE A 154 14.71 -19.56 9.22
N SER A 155 15.51 -19.41 8.16
CA SER A 155 16.15 -20.52 7.45
C SER A 155 17.14 -21.27 8.34
N ASP A 156 17.95 -20.55 9.13
CA ASP A 156 18.91 -21.12 10.07
C ASP A 156 18.22 -21.92 11.18
N GLN A 157 17.11 -21.39 11.72
CA GLN A 157 16.41 -22.03 12.84
C GLN A 157 15.56 -23.23 12.43
N TYR A 158 14.95 -23.21 11.24
CA TYR A 158 14.01 -24.24 10.79
C TYR A 158 14.56 -25.20 9.72
N GLY A 159 15.82 -25.03 9.30
CA GLY A 159 16.47 -25.91 8.33
C GLY A 159 15.66 -25.99 7.03
N LEU A 160 15.54 -24.86 6.33
CA LEU A 160 15.05 -24.88 4.96
C LEU A 160 16.18 -25.44 4.09
N ASP A 161 16.18 -26.75 3.86
CA ASP A 161 16.96 -27.37 2.78
C ASP A 161 16.61 -26.74 1.42
#